data_AF-A0A412HX29-F1
#
_entry.id   AF-A0A412HX29-F1
#
_cell.length_a   1.000
_cell.length_b   1.000
_cell.length_c   1.000
_cell.angle_alpha   90.00
_cell.angle_beta   90.00
_cell.angle_gamma   90.00
#
_symmetry.space_group_name_H-M   'P 1'
#
loop_
_entity.id
_entity.type
_entity.pdbx_description
1 polymer ?
#
loop_
_entity_poly.entity_id
_entity_poly.type
_entity_poly.pdbx_seq_one_letter_code
_entity_poly.pdbx_strand_id
1 'polypeptide(L)'
;MTKKPFSFFLELLFVLFFFLITSTILIEIYAKMMQISQKDSYRQDAMIIAQNEIEGHADIGVYKKEMNDNTYQIKITNINENEYRIRVYTKDMKILDYNYYQEGNH
;
A
#
# COMPACT_ATOMS: atom_id res chain seq x y z
N MET A 1 2.98 -4.70 60.76
CA MET A 1 2.15 -4.56 59.53
C MET A 1 2.85 -5.28 58.38
N THR A 2 2.51 -6.54 58.13
CA THR A 2 3.01 -7.31 57.00
C THR A 2 1.97 -7.25 55.89
N LYS A 3 2.22 -6.47 54.83
CA LYS A 3 1.38 -6.52 53.61
C LYS A 3 1.45 -7.95 53.07
N LYS A 4 0.30 -8.63 52.99
CA LYS A 4 0.20 -10.03 52.56
C LYS A 4 0.76 -10.20 51.14
N PRO A 5 1.55 -11.26 50.86
CA PRO A 5 2.17 -11.51 49.55
C PRO A 5 1.16 -11.57 48.39
N PHE A 6 -0.11 -11.84 48.69
CA PHE A 6 -1.22 -11.83 47.74
C PHE A 6 -1.49 -10.45 47.12
N SER A 7 -1.30 -9.36 47.88
CA SER A 7 -1.48 -7.99 47.36
C SER A 7 -0.43 -7.64 46.32
N PHE A 8 0.80 -8.11 46.51
CA PHE A 8 1.89 -7.91 45.55
C PHE A 8 1.61 -8.66 44.24
N PHE A 9 1.11 -9.89 44.32
CA PHE A 9 0.75 -10.66 43.13
C PHE A 9 -0.36 -10.00 42.31
N LEU A 10 -1.40 -9.48 42.96
CA LEU A 10 -2.48 -8.77 42.28
C LEU A 10 -2.02 -7.46 41.62
N GLU A 11 -1.14 -6.71 42.30
CA GLU A 11 -0.56 -5.47 41.75
C GLU A 11 0.32 -5.76 40.53
N LEU A 12 1.14 -6.81 40.60
CA LEU A 12 1.94 -7.27 39.46
C LEU A 12 1.05 -7.74 38.29
N LEU A 13 0.01 -8.51 38.57
CA LEU A 13 -0.95 -8.97 37.56
C LEU A 13 -1.65 -7.79 36.88
N PHE A 14 -2.03 -6.78 37.65
CA PHE A 14 -2.65 -5.55 37.13
C PHE A 14 -1.69 -4.81 36.20
N VAL A 15 -0.44 -4.59 36.61
CA VAL A 15 0.58 -3.93 35.77
C VAL A 15 0.83 -4.72 34.47
N LEU A 16 0.96 -6.05 34.56
CA LEU A 16 1.15 -6.91 33.39
C LEU A 16 -0.06 -6.85 32.44
N PHE A 17 -1.28 -6.80 32.98
CA PHE A 17 -2.48 -6.68 32.18
C PHE A 17 -2.51 -5.39 31.35
N PHE A 18 -2.24 -4.23 31.95
CA PHE A 18 -2.17 -2.98 31.18
C PHE A 18 -0.97 -2.93 30.23
N PHE A 19 0.15 -3.54 30.62
CA PHE A 19 1.31 -3.65 29.74
C PHE A 19 0.98 -4.47 28.48
N LEU A 20 0.27 -5.59 28.63
CA LEU A 20 -0.15 -6.42 27.50
C LEU A 20 -1.15 -5.68 26.59
N ILE A 21 -2.13 -4.98 27.17
CA ILE A 21 -3.11 -4.20 26.41
C ILE A 21 -2.42 -3.11 25.60
N THR A 22 -1.59 -2.29 26.26
CA THR A 22 -0.89 -1.18 25.58
C THR A 22 0.09 -1.67 24.53
N SER A 23 0.84 -2.74 24.80
CA SER A 23 1.74 -3.36 23.83
C SER A 23 1.00 -3.87 22.59
N THR A 24 -0.15 -4.52 22.77
CA THR A 24 -0.96 -5.02 21.65
C THR A 24 -1.45 -3.87 20.75
N ILE A 25 -1.98 -2.81 21.36
CA ILE A 25 -2.43 -1.62 20.63
C ILE A 25 -1.28 -0.96 19.86
N LEU A 26 -0.10 -0.84 20.47
CA LEU A 26 1.08 -0.28 19.80
C LEU A 26 1.49 -1.13 18.59
N ILE A 27 1.55 -2.45 18.73
CA ILE A 27 1.90 -3.36 17.63
C ILE A 27 0.90 -3.21 16.47
N GLU A 28 -0.40 -3.13 16.75
CA GLU A 28 -1.41 -2.91 15.70
C GLU A 28 -1.24 -1.58 14.98
N ILE A 29 -0.93 -0.50 15.70
CA ILE A 29 -0.68 0.82 15.11
C ILE A 29 0.56 0.75 14.21
N TYR A 30 1.65 0.16 14.69
CA TYR A 30 2.87 -0.02 13.89
C TYR A 30 2.63 -0.86 12.64
N ALA A 31 1.88 -1.95 12.76
CA ALA A 31 1.52 -2.80 11.61
C ALA A 31 0.70 -2.02 10.57
N LYS A 32 -0.29 -1.23 11.00
CA LYS A 32 -1.09 -0.37 10.11
C LYS A 32 -0.22 0.69 9.44
N MET A 33 0.68 1.35 10.18
CA MET A 33 1.60 2.34 9.60
C MET A 33 2.54 1.71 8.57
N MET A 34 3.09 0.54 8.87
CA MET A 34 3.95 -0.19 7.94
C MET A 34 3.19 -0.59 6.67
N GLN A 35 1.93 -1.02 6.80
CA GLN A 35 1.08 -1.34 5.65
C GLN A 35 0.79 -0.11 4.78
N ILE A 36 0.50 1.05 5.39
CA ILE A 36 0.30 2.31 4.67
C ILE A 36 1.57 2.70 3.92
N SER A 37 2.73 2.65 4.59
CA SER A 37 4.02 2.98 3.98
C SER A 37 4.35 2.07 2.79
N GLN A 38 4.09 0.76 2.89
CA GLN A 38 4.25 -0.16 1.76
C GLN A 38 3.32 0.18 0.60
N LYS A 39 2.05 0.51 0.90
CA LYS A 39 1.09 0.91 -0.13
C LYS A 39 1.52 2.20 -0.84
N ASP A 40 2.06 3.17 -0.09
CA ASP A 40 2.54 4.43 -0.67
C ASP A 40 3.77 4.21 -1.55
N SER A 41 4.70 3.34 -1.14
CA SER A 41 5.83 2.92 -1.98
C SER A 41 5.35 2.25 -3.27
N TYR A 42 4.40 1.31 -3.20
CA TYR A 42 3.81 0.69 -4.39
C TYR A 42 3.12 1.70 -5.31
N ARG A 43 2.50 2.74 -4.75
CA ARG A 43 1.89 3.82 -5.54
C ARG A 43 2.93 4.67 -6.26
N GLN A 44 4.04 4.99 -5.60
CA GLN A 44 5.14 5.73 -6.23
C GLN A 44 5.74 4.94 -7.39
N ASP A 45 6.07 3.66 -7.18
CA ASP A 45 6.56 2.77 -8.24
C ASP A 45 5.56 2.67 -9.39
N ALA A 46 4.27 2.49 -9.08
CA ALA A 46 3.21 2.42 -10.08
C ALA A 46 3.08 3.72 -10.91
N MET A 47 3.26 4.90 -10.29
CA MET A 47 3.24 6.18 -11.00
C MET A 47 4.43 6.32 -11.94
N ILE A 48 5.64 5.96 -11.50
CA ILE A 48 6.85 5.99 -12.33
C ILE A 48 6.70 5.04 -13.52
N ILE A 49 6.21 3.83 -13.26
CA ILE A 49 5.95 2.84 -14.31
C ILE A 49 4.93 3.36 -15.32
N ALA A 50 3.80 3.90 -14.85
CA ALA A 50 2.74 4.38 -15.71
C ALA A 50 3.18 5.59 -16.55
N GLN A 51 3.96 6.51 -15.96
CA GLN A 51 4.53 7.64 -16.69
C GLN A 51 5.50 7.18 -17.79
N ASN A 52 6.42 6.29 -17.46
CA ASN A 52 7.36 5.72 -18.45
C ASN A 52 6.64 5.02 -19.61
N GLU A 53 5.52 4.35 -19.33
CA GLU A 53 4.74 3.67 -20.38
C GLU A 53 3.95 4.65 -21.26
N ILE A 54 3.44 5.75 -20.68
CA ILE A 54 2.81 6.84 -21.44
C ILE A 54 3.84 7.53 -22.36
N GLU A 55 4.98 7.91 -21.80
CA GLU A 55 6.03 8.64 -22.52
C GLU A 55 6.76 7.76 -23.55
N GLY A 56 6.81 6.45 -23.31
CA GLY A 56 7.60 5.48 -24.08
C GLY A 56 6.92 4.78 -25.24
N HIS A 57 5.73 5.24 -25.67
CA HIS A 57 4.78 4.57 -26.60
C HIS A 57 3.78 3.65 -25.90
N ALA A 58 2.70 4.24 -25.40
CA ALA A 58 1.58 3.50 -24.81
C ALA A 58 0.78 2.75 -25.89
N ASP A 59 1.11 1.48 -26.13
CA ASP A 59 0.19 0.58 -26.82
C ASP A 59 -0.94 0.14 -25.88
N ILE A 60 -2.13 -0.06 -26.44
CA ILE A 60 -3.27 -0.59 -25.70
C ILE A 60 -3.00 -2.06 -25.38
N GLY A 61 -3.01 -2.42 -24.10
CA GLY A 61 -2.64 -3.79 -23.73
C GLY A 61 -2.47 -4.02 -22.24
N VAL A 62 -1.96 -5.21 -21.93
CA VAL A 62 -1.63 -5.64 -20.58
C VAL A 62 -0.16 -6.03 -20.54
N TYR A 63 0.60 -5.33 -19.71
CA TYR A 63 2.04 -5.46 -19.58
C TYR A 63 2.41 -5.87 -18.15
N LYS A 64 3.58 -6.49 -18.01
CA LYS A 64 4.17 -6.78 -16.71
C LYS A 64 5.52 -6.10 -16.62
N LYS A 65 5.77 -5.43 -15.50
CA LYS A 65 7.03 -4.75 -15.22
C LYS A 65 7.50 -5.07 -13.82
N GLU A 66 8.78 -5.34 -13.66
CA GLU A 66 9.39 -5.62 -12.37
C GLU A 66 10.09 -4.36 -11.87
N MET A 67 9.85 -4.01 -10.61
CA MET A 67 10.49 -2.88 -9.94
C MET A 67 10.57 -3.17 -8.44
N ASN A 68 11.74 -2.95 -7.84
CA ASN A 68 11.98 -3.17 -6.41
C ASN A 68 11.49 -4.55 -5.93
N ASP A 69 11.85 -5.62 -6.65
CA ASP A 69 11.45 -7.02 -6.39
C ASP A 69 9.95 -7.32 -6.43
N ASN A 70 9.14 -6.38 -6.93
CA ASN A 70 7.69 -6.58 -7.12
C ASN A 70 7.35 -6.60 -8.61
N THR A 71 6.43 -7.50 -8.97
CA THR A 71 5.84 -7.55 -10.31
C THR A 71 4.58 -6.71 -10.35
N TYR A 72 4.58 -5.69 -11.20
CA TYR A 72 3.44 -4.83 -11.47
C TYR A 72 2.79 -5.25 -12.79
N GLN A 73 1.46 -5.33 -12.80
CA GLN A 73 0.68 -5.52 -14.01
C GLN A 73 0.04 -4.20 -14.39
N ILE A 74 0.36 -3.70 -15.58
CA ILE A 74 -0.19 -2.48 -16.14
C ILE A 74 -1.24 -2.86 -17.17
N LYS A 75 -2.42 -2.26 -17.08
CA LYS A 75 -3.49 -2.42 -18.04
C LYS A 75 -3.86 -1.06 -18.59
N ILE A 76 -3.58 -0.87 -19.87
CA ILE A 76 -3.95 0.33 -20.64
C ILE A 76 -5.14 -0.06 -21.51
N THR A 77 -6.26 0.62 -21.32
CA THR A 77 -7.46 0.41 -22.14
C THR A 77 -7.89 1.73 -22.73
N ASN A 78 -8.07 1.79 -24.05
CA ASN A 78 -8.68 2.96 -24.68
C ASN A 78 -10.14 3.09 -24.21
N ILE A 79 -10.52 4.30 -23.82
CA ILE A 79 -11.91 4.69 -23.54
C ILE A 79 -12.50 5.32 -24.80
N ASN A 80 -11.82 6.35 -25.35
CA ASN A 80 -12.20 7.12 -26.53
C ASN A 80 -10.95 7.45 -27.37
N GLU A 81 -11.12 8.10 -28.54
CA GLU A 81 -10.02 8.48 -29.45
C GLU A 81 -8.83 9.16 -28.76
N ASN A 82 -9.10 10.00 -27.75
CA ASN A 82 -8.10 10.77 -27.02
C ASN A 82 -8.01 10.43 -25.52
N GLU A 83 -8.71 9.38 -25.06
CA GLU A 83 -8.76 9.05 -23.63
C GLU A 83 -8.41 7.58 -23.38
N TYR A 84 -7.45 7.37 -22.49
CA TYR A 84 -6.97 6.06 -22.07
C TYR A 84 -7.18 5.88 -20.57
N ARG A 85 -7.54 4.69 -20.15
CA ARG A 85 -7.57 4.30 -18.74
C ARG A 85 -6.35 3.46 -18.41
N ILE A 86 -5.60 3.89 -17.42
CA ILE A 86 -4.39 3.21 -16.97
C ILE A 86 -4.63 2.67 -15.57
N ARG A 87 -4.46 1.35 -15.43
CA ARG A 87 -4.62 0.64 -14.17
C ARG A 87 -3.36 -0.14 -13.86
N VAL A 88 -2.84 0.03 -12.64
CA VAL A 88 -1.66 -0.70 -12.18
C VAL A 88 -2.04 -1.57 -11.00
N TYR A 89 -1.66 -2.84 -11.08
CA TYR A 89 -1.92 -3.86 -10.07
C TYR A 89 -0.59 -4.43 -9.56
N THR A 90 -0.54 -4.76 -8.27
CA THR A 90 0.55 -5.56 -7.68
C THR A 90 -0.08 -6.57 -6.73
N LYS A 91 0.38 -7.83 -6.76
CA LYS A 91 -0.16 -8.91 -5.91
C LYS A 91 -1.71 -8.95 -5.90
N ASP A 92 -2.32 -8.83 -7.08
CA ASP A 92 -3.77 -8.76 -7.31
C ASP A 92 -4.51 -7.56 -6.66
N MET A 93 -3.79 -6.62 -6.05
CA MET A 93 -4.35 -5.38 -5.52
C MET A 93 -4.22 -4.26 -6.55
N LYS A 94 -5.33 -3.54 -6.81
CA LYS A 94 -5.31 -2.33 -7.65
C LYS A 94 -4.68 -1.18 -6.87
N ILE A 95 -3.54 -0.70 -7.35
CA ILE A 95 -2.74 0.36 -6.69
C ILE A 95 -3.04 1.73 -7.29
N LEU A 96 -3.24 1.77 -8.61
CA LEU A 96 -3.46 2.99 -9.37
C LEU A 96 -4.59 2.77 -10.41
N ASP A 97 -5.44 3.77 -10.58
CA ASP A 97 -6.55 3.79 -11.57
C ASP A 97 -6.83 5.24 -11.92
N TYR A 98 -6.48 5.66 -13.14
CA TYR A 98 -6.71 7.02 -13.61
C TYR A 98 -6.97 7.04 -15.12
N ASN A 99 -7.59 8.14 -15.55
CA ASN A 99 -7.78 8.44 -16.96
C ASN A 99 -6.66 9.38 -17.41
N TYR A 100 -6.07 9.08 -18.55
CA TYR A 100 -5.08 9.87 -19.24
C TYR A 100 -5.70 10.39 -20.53
N TYR A 101 -5.71 11.71 -20.68
CA TYR A 101 -6.15 12.37 -21.90
C TYR A 101 -4.93 12.76 -22.72
N GLN A 102 -4.89 12.30 -23.97
CA GLN A 102 -3.87 12.70 -24.92
C GLN A 102 -4.45 13.79 -25.80
N GLU A 103 -3.96 15.03 -25.67
CA GLU A 103 -4.32 16.09 -26.62
C GLU A 103 -3.85 15.68 -28.00
N GLY A 104 -4.79 15.57 -28.95
CA GLY A 104 -4.46 15.39 -30.35
C GLY A 104 -3.62 16.57 -30.80
N ASN A 105 -2.43 16.30 -31.35
CA ASN A 105 -1.67 17.32 -32.07
C ASN A 105 -2.55 17.82 -33.22
N HIS A 106 -3.03 19.06 -33.11
CA HIS A 106 -3.58 19.80 -34.24
C HIS A 106 -2.46 20.23 -35.20
#